data_AF-A0A9P5NN84-F1
#
_entry.id   AF-A0A9P5NN84-F1
#
_cell.length_a   1.000
_cell.length_b   1.000
_cell.length_c   1.000
_cell.angle_alpha   90.00
_cell.angle_beta   90.00
_cell.angle_gamma   90.00
#
_symmetry.space_group_name_H-M   'P 1'
#
loop_
_entity.id
_entity.type
_entity.pdbx_description
1 polymer ?
#
loop_
_entity_poly.entity_id
_entity_poly.type
_entity_poly.pdbx_seq_one_letter_code
_entity_poly.pdbx_strand_id
1 'polypeptide(L)' 'MTAWRNVFTYNKFAQITARALRQSLKEEERLAAEKRGITTVRYQKWENGVGGQQ' A
#
# COMPACT_ATOMS: atom_id res chain seq x y z
N MET A 1 -6.22 9.31 -21.36
CA MET A 1 -5.30 9.05 -20.23
C MET A 1 -6.16 8.67 -19.02
N THR A 2 -5.87 7.58 -18.30
CA THR A 2 -6.73 7.14 -17.17
C THR A 2 -6.59 8.07 -15.97
N ALA A 3 -7.70 8.47 -15.34
CA ALA A 3 -7.75 9.54 -14.33
C ALA A 3 -6.75 9.41 -13.16
N TRP A 4 -6.47 8.19 -12.70
CA TRP A 4 -5.58 7.95 -11.55
C TRP A 4 -4.08 8.22 -11.82
N ARG A 5 -3.65 8.17 -13.09
CA ARG A 5 -2.22 8.29 -13.46
C ARG A 5 -1.61 9.65 -13.14
N ASN A 6 -2.45 10.68 -13.01
CA ASN A 6 -2.02 12.03 -12.68
C ASN A 6 -1.84 12.26 -11.17
N VAL A 7 -2.32 11.34 -10.33
CA VAL A 7 -2.34 11.50 -8.87
C VAL A 7 -1.31 10.60 -8.20
N PHE A 8 -1.16 9.37 -8.68
CA PHE A 8 -0.22 8.41 -8.10
C PHE A 8 0.31 7.40 -9.13
N THR A 9 1.41 6.73 -8.75
CA THR A 9 2.05 5.70 -9.56
C THR A 9 1.28 4.37 -9.51
N TYR A 10 1.59 3.48 -10.45
CA TYR A 10 0.93 2.18 -10.58
C TYR A 10 0.97 1.32 -9.31
N ASN A 11 2.04 1.40 -8.51
CA ASN A 11 2.13 0.65 -7.26
C ASN A 11 1.02 1.03 -6.28
N LYS A 12 0.69 2.33 -6.17
CA LYS A 12 -0.40 2.78 -5.31
C LYS A 12 -1.76 2.37 -5.86
N PHE A 13 -1.94 2.45 -7.19
CA PHE A 13 -3.15 1.96 -7.86
C PHE A 13 -3.42 0.49 -7.51
N ALA A 14 -2.41 -0.38 -7.73
CA ALA A 14 -2.52 -1.81 -7.49
C ALA A 14 -2.79 -2.14 -6.01
N GLN A 15 -2.20 -1.39 -5.08
CA GLN A 15 -2.48 -1.56 -3.64
C GLN A 15 -3.94 -1.25 -3.29
N ILE A 16 -4.50 -0.16 -3.84
CA ILE A 16 -5.88 0.25 -3.57
C ILE A 16 -6.86 -0.77 -4.15
N THR A 17 -6.69 -1.18 -5.41
CA THR A 17 -7.57 -2.16 -6.05
C THR A 17 -7.48 -3.53 -5.38
N ALA A 18 -6.28 -3.95 -4.96
CA ALA A 18 -6.11 -5.18 -4.20
C ALA A 18 -6.81 -5.13 -2.83
N ARG A 19 -6.85 -3.98 -2.15
CA ARG A 19 -7.61 -3.84 -0.89
C ARG A 19 -9.11 -3.99 -1.14
N ALA A 20 -9.65 -3.29 -2.14
CA ALA A 20 -11.07 -3.40 -2.49
C ALA A 20 -11.47 -4.85 -2.84
N LEU A 21 -10.60 -5.56 -3.57
CA LEU A 21 -10.82 -6.97 -3.92
C LEU A 21 -10.88 -7.87 -2.67
N ARG A 22 -9.96 -7.71 -1.72
CA ARG A 22 -9.95 -8.51 -0.47
C ARG A 22 -11.23 -8.30 0.35
N GLN A 23 -11.70 -7.06 0.44
CA GLN A 23 -12.94 -6.72 1.15
C GLN A 23 -14.18 -7.35 0.50
N SER A 24 -14.10 -7.72 -0.78
CA SER A 24 -15.19 -8.36 -1.52
C SER A 24 -15.22 -9.89 -1.36
N LEU A 25 -14.23 -10.50 -0.68
CA LEU A 25 -14.18 -11.95 -0.45
C LEU A 25 -15.06 -12.39 0.73
N LYS A 26 -15.41 -13.68 0.75
CA LYS A 26 -16.06 -14.33 1.90
C LYS A 26 -15.15 -14.31 3.12
N GLU A 27 -15.73 -14.37 4.32
CA GLU A 27 -15.03 -14.17 5.61
C GLU A 27 -13.77 -15.03 5.76
N GLU A 28 -13.86 -16.33 5.46
CA GLU A 28 -12.77 -17.29 5.61
C GLU A 28 -11.54 -16.90 4.78
N GLU A 29 -11.77 -16.58 3.49
CA GLU A 29 -10.72 -16.17 2.56
C GLU A 29 -10.23 -14.75 2.84
N ARG A 30 -11.13 -13.86 3.28
CA ARG A 30 -10.81 -12.48 3.63
C ARG A 30 -9.80 -12.42 4.78
N LEU A 31 -9.98 -13.23 5.82
CA LEU A 31 -9.05 -13.28 6.97
C LEU A 31 -7.62 -13.64 6.56
N ALA A 32 -7.47 -14.61 5.65
CA ALA A 32 -6.16 -14.97 5.12
C ALA A 32 -5.58 -13.88 4.21
N ALA A 33 -6.43 -13.24 3.40
CA ALA A 33 -6.00 -12.24 2.44
C ALA A 33 -5.64 -10.87 3.06
N GLU A 34 -6.36 -10.44 4.10
CA GLU A 34 -6.15 -9.17 4.82
C GLU A 34 -4.76 -9.09 5.47
N LYS A 35 -4.24 -10.21 5.98
CA LYS A 35 -2.88 -10.28 6.56
C LYS A 35 -1.79 -9.80 5.60
N ARG A 36 -2.00 -9.95 4.28
CA ARG A 36 -1.05 -9.51 3.24
C ARG A 36 -1.06 -7.99 3.00
N GLY A 37 -2.09 -7.28 3.46
CA GLY A 37 -2.23 -5.83 3.30
C GLY A 37 -1.56 -5.01 4.40
N ILE A 38 -1.05 -5.65 5.45
CA ILE A 38 -0.44 -4.99 6.61
C ILE A 38 1.02 -4.68 6.29
N THR A 39 1.40 -3.41 6.36
CA THR A 39 2.79 -2.97 6.23
C THR A 39 3.09 -1.99 7.36
N THR A 40 3.99 -2.38 8.26
CA THR A 40 4.44 -1.57 9.41
C THR A 40 5.86 -1.01 9.21
N VAL A 41 6.37 -1.09 7.99
CA VAL A 41 7.70 -0.63 7.62
C VAL A 41 7.77 0.88 7.80
N ARG A 42 8.82 1.32 8.51
CA ARG A 42 9.14 2.74 8.65
C ARG A 42 10.27 3.09 7.70
N TYR A 43 10.17 4.25 7.06
CA TYR A 43 11.19 4.79 6.17
C TYR A 43 11.86 5.97 6.84
N GLN A 44 13.17 6.14 6.63
CA GLN A 44 13.92 7.32 7.07
C GLN A 44 14.84 7.74 5.94
N LYS A 45 14.76 9.02 5.56
CA LYS A 45 15.69 9.60 4.59
C LYS A 45 16.94 10.06 5.31
N TRP A 46 18.11 9.65 4.83
CA TRP A 46 19.40 10.05 5.37
C TRP A 46 20.05 11.05 4.43
N GLU A 47 20.50 12.18 4.96
CA GLU A 47 21.22 13.22 4.21
C GLU A 47 22.39 13.72 5.04
N ASN A 48 23.55 13.94 4.41
CA ASN A 48 24.77 14.43 5.08
C ASN A 48 25.17 13.64 6.35
N GLY A 49 24.91 12.33 6.37
CA GLY A 49 25.26 11.45 7.50
C GLY A 49 24.34 11.56 8.72
N VAL A 50 23.26 12.35 8.65
CA VAL A 50 22.26 12.48 9.71
C VAL A 50 20.94 11.90 9.21
N GLY A 51 20.31 11.05 10.03
CA GLY A 51 18.96 10.56 9.76
C GLY A 51 17.94 11.69 9.92
N GLY A 52 17.17 11.97 8.87
CA GLY A 52 16.07 12.93 8.92
C GLY A 52 14.95 12.51 9.88
N GLN A 53 14.09 13.45 10.25
CA GLN A 53 12.94 13.16 11.13
C GLN A 53 11.96 12.21 10.44
N GLN A 54 11.42 11.25 11.20
CA GLN A 54 10.53 10.19 10.74
C GLN A 54 9.06 10.54 10.98
#